data_AF-A0A927TW58-F1
#
_entry.id   AF-A0A927TW58-F1
#
_cell.length_a   1.000
_cell.length_b   1.000
_cell.length_c   1.000
_cell.angle_alpha   90.00
_cell.angle_beta   90.00
_cell.angle_gamma   90.00
#
_symmetry.space_group_name_H-M   'P 1'
#
loop_
_entity.id
_entity.type
_entity.pdbx_description
1 polymer ?
#
loop_
_entity_poly.entity_id
_entity_poly.type
_entity_poly.pdbx_seq_one_letter_code
_entity_poly.pdbx_strand_id
1 'polypeptide(L)'
;MKKLVRILAITAAVGLSVLAYSGQTQAAGNSSMVKIEKPRITKVSKTEFQQLKRGKSVSTSQAFIKEFQRNALKRKKTFSITYTGKSNLNVSNLYEKIGEIDNKKTSDDADFLKGGILSLGWSGYSSGNKLVLNCKLIYTETATQVKKVNAQSKKILKKLKVKGMSDVAKTKVIHDYVVKLVTYDHSLKDHSAYGGLAASKHSTVCQGYALIMYKLLTDAGVPAHYVTGNAGGPHAWNIVKIKGKWYHLDATWDDPSNTLVYDYFLKGSKTFSKDHATDSYYTRKYKIASANLNWKKLIKDSKDKVQTDQTDKEKEKGESAKLRKQVIQLMNDALDEALQEEGDAPEYVVQMYDVCKKTYGFIIEDMSDKAFKKFLLDEKMMDTYMSGTLELIEKYIMNPMVSYMSSDDFMTDVYQRMCKDFGEAQINGMSEKDLESLAETYAFDLFTEKLYTQSKKYTNTIVKTMVKKLNSMAK
;
A
#
# COMPACT_ATOMS: atom_id res chain seq x y z
N MET A 1 42.06 20.82 -4.82
CA MET A 1 42.13 19.39 -5.23
C MET A 1 42.49 18.43 -4.09
N LYS A 2 43.71 18.40 -3.50
CA LYS A 2 44.03 17.50 -2.35
C LYS A 2 43.18 17.70 -1.06
N LYS A 3 42.50 18.84 -0.91
CA LYS A 3 41.54 19.13 0.18
C LYS A 3 40.08 18.74 -0.17
N LEU A 4 39.75 18.67 -1.47
CA LEU A 4 38.50 18.08 -1.97
C LEU A 4 38.57 16.54 -1.89
N VAL A 5 39.76 15.99 -2.15
CA VAL A 5 40.12 14.58 -1.96
C VAL A 5 40.08 14.14 -0.49
N ARG A 6 40.17 15.06 0.49
CA ARG A 6 40.02 14.74 1.94
C ARG A 6 38.58 14.81 2.45
N ILE A 7 37.72 15.60 1.81
CA ILE A 7 36.29 15.69 2.18
C ILE A 7 35.50 14.54 1.55
N LEU A 8 35.94 14.06 0.38
CA LEU A 8 35.43 12.84 -0.26
C LEU A 8 36.01 11.54 0.32
N ALA A 9 37.10 11.60 1.10
CA ALA A 9 37.77 10.44 1.70
C ALA A 9 37.35 10.12 3.16
N ILE A 10 36.39 10.85 3.74
CA ILE A 10 35.87 10.56 5.09
C ILE A 10 34.45 9.97 5.06
N THR A 11 33.69 10.18 3.98
CA THR A 11 32.34 9.60 3.81
C THR A 11 32.30 8.33 2.95
N ALA A 12 33.44 7.90 2.41
CA ALA A 12 33.54 6.70 1.58
C ALA A 12 34.79 5.90 1.93
N ALA A 13 34.79 5.22 3.08
CA ALA A 13 35.57 4.01 3.32
C ALA A 13 35.24 3.39 4.69
N VAL A 14 34.23 2.52 4.71
CA VAL A 14 34.37 1.11 5.12
C VAL A 14 33.32 0.36 4.27
N GLY A 15 33.61 -0.56 3.35
CA GLY A 15 34.84 -1.15 2.81
C GLY A 15 34.45 -2.05 1.61
N LEU A 16 35.37 -2.17 0.64
CA LEU A 16 35.35 -3.00 -0.58
C LEU A 16 35.18 -4.52 -0.26
N SER A 17 34.40 -5.35 -0.98
CA SER A 17 34.67 -6.09 -2.26
C SER A 17 35.99 -6.92 -2.25
N VAL A 18 36.13 -8.21 -2.64
CA VAL A 18 35.56 -9.12 -3.67
C VAL A 18 35.94 -10.60 -3.34
N LEU A 19 35.09 -11.62 -3.62
CA LEU A 19 35.41 -12.83 -4.44
C LEU A 19 34.22 -13.80 -4.63
N ALA A 20 33.72 -13.79 -5.88
CA ALA A 20 33.14 -14.88 -6.69
C ALA A 20 32.39 -16.04 -5.99
N TYR A 21 31.09 -16.20 -6.29
CA TYR A 21 30.62 -17.03 -7.42
C TYR A 21 29.08 -17.16 -7.36
N SER A 22 28.45 -16.85 -8.49
CA SER A 22 27.11 -17.21 -8.98
C SER A 22 25.98 -17.51 -7.98
N GLY A 23 24.95 -16.68 -8.03
CA GLY A 23 23.64 -17.02 -7.50
C GLY A 23 22.60 -15.99 -7.90
N GLN A 24 22.32 -15.86 -9.21
CA GLN A 24 21.16 -15.15 -9.70
C GLN A 24 19.92 -15.48 -8.86
N THR A 25 19.28 -14.47 -8.30
CA THR A 25 17.85 -14.24 -8.56
C THR A 25 17.52 -12.77 -8.35
N GLN A 26 17.60 -12.04 -9.45
CA GLN A 26 16.70 -10.95 -9.74
C GLN A 26 15.26 -11.43 -9.52
N ALA A 27 14.53 -10.78 -8.62
CA ALA A 27 13.07 -10.88 -8.56
C ALA A 27 12.47 -9.48 -8.72
N ALA A 28 12.75 -8.86 -9.87
CA ALA A 28 11.78 -8.00 -10.49
C ALA A 28 10.51 -8.84 -10.74
N GLY A 29 9.38 -8.46 -10.14
CA GLY A 29 8.07 -9.00 -10.51
C GLY A 29 7.25 -9.59 -9.35
N ASN A 30 6.58 -8.74 -8.59
CA ASN A 30 5.16 -8.95 -8.30
C ASN A 30 4.51 -7.65 -7.80
N SER A 31 3.91 -6.91 -8.73
CA SER A 31 3.19 -5.64 -8.50
C SER A 31 1.80 -5.86 -7.88
N SER A 32 1.70 -6.61 -6.78
CA SER A 32 0.42 -6.95 -6.16
C SER A 32 0.16 -6.17 -4.87
N MET A 33 -1.09 -5.72 -4.69
CA MET A 33 -1.56 -5.08 -3.44
C MET A 33 -1.59 -6.04 -2.23
N VAL A 34 -1.44 -7.34 -2.46
CA VAL A 34 -1.44 -8.39 -1.43
C VAL A 34 -0.20 -9.26 -1.55
N LYS A 35 0.42 -9.59 -0.41
CA LYS A 35 1.49 -10.58 -0.34
C LYS A 35 0.88 -11.97 -0.19
N ILE A 36 0.94 -12.79 -1.24
CA ILE A 36 0.50 -14.19 -1.19
C ILE A 36 1.72 -15.09 -1.19
N GLU A 37 1.95 -15.82 -0.10
CA GLU A 37 3.09 -16.73 0.00
C GLU A 37 2.84 -18.02 -0.80
N LYS A 38 3.90 -18.69 -1.25
CA LYS A 38 3.75 -20.01 -1.87
C LYS A 38 3.32 -21.04 -0.81
N PRO A 39 2.33 -21.92 -1.10
CA PRO A 39 1.91 -22.98 -0.17
C PRO A 39 3.07 -23.90 0.24
N ARG A 40 3.32 -24.02 1.55
CA ARG A 40 4.29 -24.96 2.13
C ARG A 40 3.58 -26.22 2.62
N ILE A 41 3.43 -27.23 1.75
CA ILE A 41 2.67 -28.46 2.04
C ILE A 41 3.60 -29.66 2.17
N THR A 42 3.63 -30.28 3.34
CA THR A 42 4.40 -31.51 3.62
C THR A 42 3.54 -32.75 3.35
N LYS A 43 4.07 -33.75 2.66
CA LYS A 43 3.39 -35.05 2.50
C LYS A 43 3.60 -35.90 3.76
N VAL A 44 2.54 -36.54 4.24
CA VAL A 44 2.55 -37.36 5.46
C VAL A 44 1.78 -38.67 5.26
N SER A 45 2.05 -39.66 6.11
CA SER A 45 1.31 -40.93 6.13
C SER A 45 -0.17 -40.73 6.52
N LYS A 46 -0.99 -41.74 6.24
CA LYS A 46 -2.42 -41.72 6.62
C LYS A 46 -2.62 -41.59 8.13
N THR A 47 -1.75 -42.25 8.91
CA THR A 47 -1.79 -42.27 10.37
C THR A 47 -1.42 -40.90 10.94
N GLU A 48 -0.31 -40.33 10.49
CA GLU A 48 0.10 -38.97 10.86
C GLU A 48 -0.97 -37.94 10.46
N PHE A 49 -1.57 -38.07 9.28
CA PHE A 49 -2.65 -37.19 8.86
C PHE A 49 -3.83 -37.19 9.85
N GLN A 50 -4.21 -38.36 10.41
CA GLN A 50 -5.29 -38.41 11.41
C GLN A 50 -4.94 -37.62 12.67
N GLN A 51 -3.69 -37.70 13.13
CA GLN A 51 -3.20 -36.99 14.31
C GLN A 51 -3.09 -35.48 14.05
N LEU A 52 -2.79 -35.08 12.81
CA LEU A 52 -2.61 -33.69 12.42
C LEU A 52 -3.92 -32.97 12.07
N LYS A 53 -5.06 -33.67 12.00
CA LYS A 53 -6.38 -33.06 11.75
C LYS A 53 -6.67 -31.97 12.77
N ARG A 54 -7.09 -30.80 12.28
CA ARG A 54 -7.47 -29.68 13.14
C ARG A 54 -8.38 -28.69 12.41
N GLY A 55 -9.09 -27.89 13.19
CA GLY A 55 -10.11 -26.98 12.67
C GLY A 55 -11.31 -27.72 12.08
N LYS A 56 -12.12 -27.01 11.27
CA LYS A 56 -13.33 -27.59 10.70
C LYS A 56 -12.98 -28.59 9.58
N SER A 57 -13.59 -29.77 9.63
CA SER A 57 -13.49 -30.76 8.55
C SER A 57 -14.56 -30.53 7.47
N VAL A 58 -14.15 -30.55 6.21
CA VAL A 58 -15.02 -30.35 5.02
C VAL A 58 -14.60 -31.31 3.90
N SER A 59 -15.56 -31.75 3.08
CA SER A 59 -15.32 -32.78 2.05
C SER A 59 -15.42 -32.26 0.61
N THR A 60 -15.78 -31.00 0.39
CA THR A 60 -15.91 -30.39 -0.94
C THR A 60 -15.11 -29.11 -1.06
N SER A 61 -14.62 -28.80 -2.26
CA SER A 61 -13.85 -27.58 -2.52
C SER A 61 -14.66 -26.32 -2.22
N GLN A 62 -15.96 -26.34 -2.53
CA GLN A 62 -16.85 -25.21 -2.22
C GLN A 62 -17.04 -25.02 -0.72
N ALA A 63 -17.18 -26.10 0.06
CA ALA A 63 -17.26 -26.00 1.51
C ALA A 63 -15.94 -25.50 2.12
N PHE A 64 -14.80 -25.86 1.53
CA PHE A 64 -13.48 -25.35 1.94
C PHE A 64 -13.35 -23.85 1.73
N ILE A 65 -13.67 -23.34 0.53
CA ILE A 65 -13.60 -21.90 0.23
C ILE A 65 -14.55 -21.12 1.15
N LYS A 66 -15.78 -21.61 1.37
CA LYS A 66 -16.74 -20.99 2.29
C LYS A 66 -16.26 -20.98 3.74
N GLU A 67 -15.60 -22.05 4.19
CA GLU A 67 -15.03 -22.11 5.53
C GLU A 67 -13.87 -21.12 5.69
N PHE A 68 -13.00 -21.03 4.69
CA PHE A 68 -11.92 -20.05 4.67
C PHE A 68 -12.49 -18.63 4.75
N GLN A 69 -13.43 -18.29 3.86
CA GLN A 69 -14.04 -16.97 3.83
C GLN A 69 -14.71 -16.64 5.17
N ARG A 70 -15.40 -17.60 5.80
CA ARG A 70 -16.02 -17.39 7.12
C ARG A 70 -15.00 -17.03 8.20
N ASN A 71 -13.83 -17.66 8.21
CA ASN A 71 -12.77 -17.31 9.18
C ASN A 71 -12.16 -15.93 8.85
N ALA A 72 -12.01 -15.60 7.57
CA ALA A 72 -11.49 -14.31 7.11
C ALA A 72 -12.45 -13.13 7.37
N LEU A 73 -13.78 -13.35 7.24
CA LEU A 73 -14.82 -12.38 7.63
C LEU A 73 -14.79 -12.06 9.13
N LYS A 74 -14.42 -13.04 9.96
CA LYS A 74 -14.18 -12.84 11.39
C LYS A 74 -12.82 -12.17 11.70
N ARG A 75 -12.03 -11.84 10.67
CA ARG A 75 -10.66 -11.29 10.76
C ARG A 75 -9.74 -12.16 11.63
N LYS A 76 -9.91 -13.49 11.60
CA LYS A 76 -9.00 -14.41 12.30
C LYS A 76 -7.62 -14.37 11.66
N LYS A 77 -6.60 -14.05 12.45
CA LYS A 77 -5.20 -14.02 12.01
C LYS A 77 -4.64 -15.42 11.76
N THR A 78 -5.08 -16.42 12.52
CA THR A 78 -4.71 -17.82 12.33
C THR A 78 -5.91 -18.72 12.43
N PHE A 79 -5.98 -19.73 11.57
CA PHE A 79 -6.98 -20.80 11.63
C PHE A 79 -6.54 -21.99 10.77
N SER A 80 -7.16 -23.13 10.99
CA SER A 80 -6.93 -24.32 10.19
C SER A 80 -8.23 -24.89 9.63
N ILE A 81 -8.12 -25.57 8.48
CA ILE A 81 -9.22 -26.29 7.83
C ILE A 81 -8.72 -27.66 7.40
N THR A 82 -9.48 -28.70 7.72
CA THR A 82 -9.22 -30.06 7.26
C THR A 82 -10.11 -30.37 6.06
N TYR A 83 -9.50 -30.64 4.91
CA TYR A 83 -10.15 -31.14 3.71
C TYR A 83 -10.04 -32.67 3.62
N THR A 84 -11.18 -33.35 3.51
CA THR A 84 -11.30 -34.82 3.43
C THR A 84 -11.96 -35.30 2.14
N GLY A 85 -11.98 -34.46 1.10
CA GLY A 85 -12.67 -34.76 -0.15
C GLY A 85 -11.99 -35.84 -0.98
N LYS A 86 -12.72 -36.31 -2.00
CA LYS A 86 -12.29 -37.38 -2.91
C LYS A 86 -11.33 -36.91 -4.01
N SER A 87 -11.14 -35.61 -4.19
CA SER A 87 -10.36 -35.02 -5.29
C SER A 87 -9.33 -34.03 -4.76
N ASN A 88 -8.26 -33.77 -5.51
CA ASN A 88 -7.25 -32.81 -5.07
C ASN A 88 -7.84 -31.40 -4.97
N LEU A 89 -7.49 -30.69 -3.91
CA LEU A 89 -7.88 -29.30 -3.70
C LEU A 89 -6.80 -28.36 -4.24
N ASN A 90 -7.16 -27.51 -5.21
CA ASN A 90 -6.30 -26.41 -5.63
C ASN A 90 -6.51 -25.20 -4.72
N VAL A 91 -5.46 -24.86 -3.95
CA VAL A 91 -5.43 -23.73 -3.01
C VAL A 91 -4.75 -22.48 -3.58
N SER A 92 -4.10 -22.56 -4.74
CA SER A 92 -3.30 -21.46 -5.31
C SER A 92 -4.16 -20.26 -5.73
N ASN A 93 -5.43 -20.47 -6.09
CA ASN A 93 -6.37 -19.39 -6.44
C ASN A 93 -7.39 -19.09 -5.33
N LEU A 94 -7.11 -19.49 -4.09
CA LEU A 94 -8.04 -19.34 -2.99
C LEU A 94 -8.34 -17.86 -2.68
N TYR A 95 -7.34 -16.99 -2.76
CA TYR A 95 -7.50 -15.54 -2.56
C TYR A 95 -8.54 -14.93 -3.50
N GLU A 96 -8.55 -15.33 -4.77
CA GLU A 96 -9.54 -14.84 -5.71
C GLU A 96 -10.92 -15.43 -5.44
N LYS A 97 -11.01 -16.74 -5.24
CA LYS A 97 -12.27 -17.43 -4.97
C LYS A 97 -13.00 -16.94 -3.72
N ILE A 98 -12.28 -16.51 -2.68
CA ILE A 98 -12.93 -15.92 -1.48
C ILE A 98 -13.50 -14.53 -1.76
N GLY A 99 -12.92 -13.77 -2.69
CA GLY A 99 -13.42 -12.48 -3.14
C GLY A 99 -14.63 -12.61 -4.08
N GLU A 100 -14.82 -13.78 -4.70
CA GLU A 100 -15.98 -14.03 -5.59
C GLU A 100 -17.26 -14.41 -4.84
N ILE A 101 -17.16 -14.83 -3.58
CA ILE A 101 -18.35 -15.13 -2.77
C ILE A 101 -18.92 -13.81 -2.23
N ASP A 102 -20.07 -13.43 -2.78
CA ASP A 102 -20.76 -12.18 -2.47
C ASP A 102 -22.19 -12.46 -1.96
N ASN A 103 -22.44 -12.08 -0.71
CA ASN A 103 -23.77 -12.00 -0.13
C ASN A 103 -24.29 -10.57 -0.28
N LYS A 104 -25.22 -10.39 -1.23
CA LYS A 104 -25.89 -9.11 -1.55
C LYS A 104 -26.56 -8.38 -0.38
N LYS A 105 -26.67 -8.99 0.81
CA LYS A 105 -27.17 -8.36 2.04
C LYS A 105 -26.10 -7.64 2.85
N THR A 106 -24.82 -7.73 2.47
CA THR A 106 -23.72 -7.06 3.14
C THR A 106 -22.69 -6.56 2.13
N SER A 107 -21.86 -5.64 2.58
CA SER A 107 -20.69 -5.12 1.86
C SER A 107 -19.40 -5.43 2.63
N ASP A 108 -19.45 -6.35 3.61
CA ASP A 108 -18.28 -6.78 4.42
C ASP A 108 -17.47 -7.91 3.76
N ASP A 109 -18.03 -8.56 2.73
CA ASP A 109 -17.46 -9.69 2.03
C ASP A 109 -16.94 -9.31 0.63
N ALA A 110 -16.78 -10.30 -0.25
CA ALA A 110 -16.29 -10.14 -1.61
C ALA A 110 -15.04 -9.24 -1.69
N ASP A 111 -15.16 -8.12 -2.41
CA ASP A 111 -14.10 -7.15 -2.66
C ASP A 111 -13.64 -6.39 -1.41
N PHE A 112 -14.53 -6.13 -0.45
CA PHE A 112 -14.12 -5.48 0.81
C PHE A 112 -13.27 -6.42 1.68
N LEU A 113 -13.62 -7.71 1.71
CA LEU A 113 -12.79 -8.72 2.35
C LEU A 113 -11.46 -8.88 1.61
N LYS A 114 -11.50 -8.97 0.27
CA LYS A 114 -10.33 -9.16 -0.60
C LYS A 114 -9.31 -8.02 -0.40
N GLY A 115 -9.76 -6.77 -0.53
CA GLY A 115 -8.92 -5.60 -0.31
C GLY A 115 -8.54 -5.38 1.17
N GLY A 116 -9.24 -6.04 2.11
CA GLY A 116 -8.90 -5.99 3.54
C GLY A 116 -7.78 -6.94 3.98
N ILE A 117 -7.24 -7.78 3.08
CA ILE A 117 -6.15 -8.73 3.36
C ILE A 117 -4.83 -8.16 2.80
N LEU A 118 -3.84 -7.98 3.67
CA LEU A 118 -2.49 -7.52 3.30
C LEU A 118 -1.54 -8.67 2.99
N SER A 119 -1.68 -9.77 3.74
CA SER A 119 -0.83 -10.94 3.54
C SER A 119 -1.61 -12.22 3.81
N LEU A 120 -1.30 -13.23 3.01
CA LEU A 120 -1.84 -14.57 3.09
C LEU A 120 -0.69 -15.59 3.03
N GLY A 121 -0.37 -16.13 4.20
CA GLY A 121 0.55 -17.24 4.40
C GLY A 121 -0.17 -18.53 4.72
N TRP A 122 0.42 -19.65 4.31
CA TRP A 122 -0.15 -20.96 4.56
C TRP A 122 0.90 -22.08 4.58
N SER A 123 0.68 -23.01 5.49
CA SER A 123 1.40 -24.27 5.58
C SER A 123 0.41 -25.41 5.74
N GLY A 124 0.85 -26.64 5.55
CA GLY A 124 -0.07 -27.75 5.73
C GLY A 124 0.55 -29.12 5.56
N TYR A 125 -0.31 -30.12 5.71
CA TYR A 125 0.03 -31.53 5.60
C TYR A 125 -0.94 -32.20 4.64
N SER A 126 -0.43 -33.01 3.73
CA SER A 126 -1.23 -33.73 2.73
C SER A 126 -1.05 -35.23 2.85
N SER A 127 -2.12 -35.98 2.63
CA SER A 127 -2.09 -37.44 2.54
C SER A 127 -3.08 -37.89 1.46
N GLY A 128 -2.54 -38.29 0.30
CA GLY A 128 -3.35 -38.47 -0.92
C GLY A 128 -4.04 -37.15 -1.33
N ASN A 129 -5.36 -37.21 -1.47
CA ASN A 129 -6.23 -36.06 -1.79
C ASN A 129 -6.65 -35.22 -0.58
N LYS A 130 -6.27 -35.63 0.64
CA LYS A 130 -6.65 -34.95 1.88
C LYS A 130 -5.62 -33.90 2.24
N LEU A 131 -6.07 -32.81 2.86
CA LEU A 131 -5.22 -31.67 3.22
C LEU A 131 -5.63 -31.11 4.58
N VAL A 132 -4.67 -30.87 5.47
CA VAL A 132 -4.83 -29.95 6.61
C VAL A 132 -4.10 -28.67 6.23
N LEU A 133 -4.83 -27.57 6.09
CA LEU A 133 -4.25 -26.27 5.78
C LEU A 133 -4.28 -25.38 7.02
N ASN A 134 -3.11 -24.87 7.41
CA ASN A 134 -2.91 -23.86 8.44
C ASN A 134 -2.71 -22.51 7.76
N CYS A 135 -3.56 -21.55 8.08
CA CYS A 135 -3.59 -20.23 7.43
C CYS A 135 -3.12 -19.17 8.41
N LYS A 136 -2.32 -18.22 7.93
CA LYS A 136 -1.89 -17.01 8.63
C LYS A 136 -2.21 -15.79 7.77
N LEU A 137 -3.12 -14.96 8.22
CA LEU A 137 -3.58 -13.76 7.50
C LEU A 137 -3.21 -12.50 8.27
N ILE A 138 -2.80 -11.47 7.52
CA ILE A 138 -2.66 -10.10 8.00
C ILE A 138 -3.74 -9.26 7.33
N TYR A 139 -4.45 -8.45 8.11
CA TYR A 139 -5.54 -7.61 7.63
C TYR A 139 -5.20 -6.14 7.81
N THR A 140 -5.81 -5.29 6.99
CA THR A 140 -5.74 -3.83 7.14
C THR A 140 -6.47 -3.37 8.41
N GLU A 141 -7.53 -4.08 8.81
CA GLU A 141 -8.36 -3.73 9.96
C GLU A 141 -8.95 -4.94 10.69
N THR A 142 -9.21 -4.75 12.00
CA THR A 142 -9.84 -5.74 12.89
C THR A 142 -11.35 -5.81 12.69
N ALA A 143 -11.99 -6.90 13.16
CA ALA A 143 -13.44 -7.03 13.11
C ALA A 143 -14.18 -5.90 13.86
N THR A 144 -13.60 -5.38 14.94
CA THR A 144 -14.16 -4.23 15.68
C THR A 144 -14.06 -2.93 14.88
N GLN A 145 -12.97 -2.73 14.14
CA GLN A 145 -12.81 -1.58 13.24
C GLN A 145 -13.79 -1.65 12.06
N VAL A 146 -14.00 -2.83 11.47
CA VAL A 146 -15.03 -3.03 10.42
C VAL A 146 -16.43 -2.64 10.93
N LYS A 147 -16.80 -3.01 12.17
CA LYS A 147 -18.07 -2.58 12.76
C LYS A 147 -18.17 -1.05 12.87
N LYS A 148 -17.08 -0.35 13.17
CA LYS A 148 -17.04 1.12 13.20
C LYS A 148 -17.19 1.71 11.80
N VAL A 149 -16.54 1.13 10.79
CA VAL A 149 -16.71 1.50 9.37
C VAL A 149 -18.18 1.34 8.96
N ASN A 150 -18.82 0.22 9.29
CA ASN A 150 -20.24 -0.04 8.99
C ASN A 150 -21.17 0.99 9.65
N ALA A 151 -20.89 1.37 10.90
CA ALA A 151 -21.64 2.40 11.59
C ALA A 151 -21.47 3.78 10.94
N GLN A 152 -20.25 4.14 10.52
CA GLN A 152 -19.99 5.40 9.82
C GLN A 152 -20.60 5.43 8.43
N SER A 153 -20.51 4.34 7.66
CA SER A 153 -21.16 4.20 6.35
C SER A 153 -22.65 4.57 6.44
N LYS A 154 -23.39 3.94 7.35
CA LYS A 154 -24.82 4.23 7.57
C LYS A 154 -25.09 5.70 7.91
N LYS A 155 -24.26 6.31 8.77
CA LYS A 155 -24.38 7.72 9.15
C LYS A 155 -24.14 8.65 7.96
N ILE A 156 -23.10 8.37 7.18
CA ILE A 156 -22.70 9.17 6.01
C ILE A 156 -23.78 9.09 4.94
N LEU A 157 -24.26 7.89 4.58
CA LEU A 157 -25.30 7.73 3.57
C LEU A 157 -26.62 8.42 3.97
N LYS A 158 -26.97 8.39 5.26
CA LYS A 158 -28.10 9.16 5.79
C LYS A 158 -27.87 10.67 5.68
N LYS A 159 -26.68 11.15 6.06
CA LYS A 159 -26.28 12.58 5.96
C LYS A 159 -26.34 13.08 4.52
N LEU A 160 -25.87 12.26 3.57
CA LEU A 160 -25.86 12.57 2.13
C LEU A 160 -27.23 12.42 1.46
N LYS A 161 -28.25 11.90 2.17
CA LYS A 161 -29.62 11.73 1.67
C LYS A 161 -29.69 10.96 0.34
N VAL A 162 -28.86 9.92 0.19
CA VAL A 162 -28.70 9.18 -1.09
C VAL A 162 -29.95 8.39 -1.54
N LYS A 163 -30.96 8.26 -0.66
CA LYS A 163 -32.19 7.53 -0.98
C LYS A 163 -32.97 8.27 -2.06
N GLY A 164 -33.31 7.56 -3.15
CA GLY A 164 -34.06 8.11 -4.27
C GLY A 164 -33.21 8.81 -5.34
N MET A 165 -31.90 9.00 -5.10
CA MET A 165 -30.99 9.52 -6.11
C MET A 165 -30.71 8.47 -7.21
N SER A 166 -30.39 8.92 -8.42
CA SER A 166 -29.84 8.04 -9.45
C SER A 166 -28.46 7.50 -9.06
N ASP A 167 -28.02 6.38 -9.64
CA ASP A 167 -26.71 5.81 -9.33
C ASP A 167 -25.55 6.76 -9.62
N VAL A 168 -25.64 7.58 -10.67
CA VAL A 168 -24.62 8.60 -10.97
C VAL A 168 -24.60 9.70 -9.93
N ALA A 169 -25.76 10.15 -9.43
CA ALA A 169 -25.86 11.15 -8.39
C ALA A 169 -25.37 10.61 -7.04
N LYS A 170 -25.73 9.37 -6.67
CA LYS A 170 -25.18 8.69 -5.49
C LYS A 170 -23.66 8.61 -5.56
N THR A 171 -23.13 8.17 -6.72
CA THR A 171 -21.69 8.03 -6.93
C THR A 171 -20.97 9.36 -6.77
N LYS A 172 -21.53 10.44 -7.34
CA LYS A 172 -21.02 11.81 -7.24
C LYS A 172 -20.97 12.30 -5.78
N VAL A 173 -22.08 12.26 -5.05
CA VAL A 173 -22.12 12.80 -3.67
C VAL A 173 -21.28 11.98 -2.69
N ILE A 174 -21.17 10.67 -2.91
CA ILE A 174 -20.30 9.79 -2.12
C ILE A 174 -18.83 10.09 -2.42
N HIS A 175 -18.47 10.17 -3.70
CA HIS A 175 -17.12 10.54 -4.15
C HIS A 175 -16.66 11.86 -3.53
N ASP A 176 -17.44 12.93 -3.73
CA ASP A 176 -17.10 14.26 -3.21
C ASP A 176 -16.93 14.25 -1.69
N TYR A 177 -17.77 13.49 -0.97
CA TYR A 177 -17.70 13.37 0.47
C TYR A 177 -16.41 12.66 0.92
N VAL A 178 -16.03 11.57 0.24
CA VAL A 178 -14.81 10.82 0.57
C VAL A 178 -13.58 11.66 0.31
N VAL A 179 -13.47 12.27 -0.87
CA VAL A 179 -12.33 13.12 -1.25
C VAL A 179 -12.17 14.33 -0.33
N LYS A 180 -13.29 14.90 0.16
CA LYS A 180 -13.24 16.02 1.11
C LYS A 180 -12.95 15.60 2.55
N LEU A 181 -13.22 14.35 2.91
CA LEU A 181 -13.07 13.86 4.28
C LEU A 181 -11.68 13.25 4.51
N VAL A 182 -11.21 12.46 3.55
CA VAL A 182 -10.02 11.62 3.70
C VAL A 182 -8.80 12.38 3.19
N THR A 183 -7.66 12.21 3.87
CA THR A 183 -6.35 12.70 3.44
C THR A 183 -5.42 11.53 3.14
N TYR A 184 -4.66 11.61 2.05
CA TYR A 184 -3.73 10.55 1.68
C TYR A 184 -2.67 10.31 2.76
N ASP A 185 -2.50 9.05 3.17
CA ASP A 185 -1.42 8.67 4.11
C ASP A 185 -0.11 8.49 3.35
N HIS A 186 0.59 9.60 3.19
CA HIS A 186 1.90 9.66 2.57
C HIS A 186 2.95 8.78 3.29
N SER A 187 2.78 8.49 4.59
CA SER A 187 3.69 7.57 5.30
C SER A 187 3.52 6.09 4.91
N LEU A 188 2.52 5.78 4.09
CA LEU A 188 2.20 4.45 3.55
C LEU A 188 1.94 3.38 4.62
N LYS A 189 1.35 3.76 5.76
CA LYS A 189 1.15 2.84 6.91
C LYS A 189 -0.27 2.35 7.05
N ASP A 190 -1.26 3.18 6.73
CA ASP A 190 -2.65 2.82 6.92
C ASP A 190 -3.34 2.53 5.58
N HIS A 191 -3.71 1.27 5.38
CA HIS A 191 -4.37 0.76 4.19
C HIS A 191 -5.87 0.49 4.41
N SER A 192 -6.40 0.88 5.57
CA SER A 192 -7.74 0.47 6.01
C SER A 192 -8.82 1.48 5.67
N ALA A 193 -10.04 0.99 5.46
CA ALA A 193 -11.20 1.87 5.38
C ALA A 193 -11.47 2.55 6.73
N TYR A 194 -11.11 1.89 7.83
CA TYR A 194 -11.18 2.47 9.18
C TYR A 194 -10.34 3.74 9.32
N GLY A 195 -9.10 3.73 8.84
CA GLY A 195 -8.17 4.86 8.90
C GLY A 195 -8.72 6.13 8.26
N GLY A 196 -9.35 5.99 7.09
CA GLY A 196 -9.97 7.10 6.37
C GLY A 196 -11.38 7.47 6.86
N LEU A 197 -12.24 6.50 7.17
CA LEU A 197 -13.67 6.76 7.38
C LEU A 197 -14.06 6.96 8.86
N ALA A 198 -13.35 6.33 9.79
CA ALA A 198 -13.82 6.19 11.17
C ALA A 198 -12.79 6.55 12.25
N ALA A 199 -11.50 6.55 11.93
CA ALA A 199 -10.46 7.07 12.80
C ALA A 199 -10.49 8.61 12.81
N SER A 200 -10.07 9.22 13.91
CA SER A 200 -10.03 10.68 14.06
C SER A 200 -9.12 11.38 13.05
N LYS A 201 -8.08 10.67 12.57
CA LYS A 201 -7.11 11.20 11.61
C LYS A 201 -7.62 11.30 10.17
N HIS A 202 -8.71 10.58 9.83
CA HIS A 202 -9.25 10.49 8.48
C HIS A 202 -8.18 10.33 7.38
N SER A 203 -7.24 9.38 7.55
CA SER A 203 -6.11 9.24 6.64
C SER A 203 -5.75 7.79 6.33
N THR A 204 -5.54 7.50 5.05
CA THR A 204 -5.20 6.17 4.50
C THR A 204 -4.62 6.28 3.09
N VAL A 205 -3.97 5.23 2.59
CA VAL A 205 -3.47 5.13 1.20
C VAL A 205 -4.57 4.72 0.21
N CYS A 206 -4.21 4.55 -1.06
CA CYS A 206 -5.12 4.19 -2.17
C CYS A 206 -6.04 3.00 -1.88
N GLN A 207 -5.50 1.95 -1.23
CA GLN A 207 -6.27 0.79 -0.81
C GLN A 207 -7.44 1.16 0.11
N GLY A 208 -7.22 2.06 1.07
CA GLY A 208 -8.27 2.51 1.98
C GLY A 208 -9.31 3.39 1.28
N TYR A 209 -8.91 4.30 0.40
CA TYR A 209 -9.84 5.08 -0.43
C TYR A 209 -10.75 4.16 -1.26
N ALA A 210 -10.16 3.19 -1.96
CA ALA A 210 -10.89 2.24 -2.79
C ALA A 210 -11.85 1.35 -1.99
N LEU A 211 -11.45 0.93 -0.78
CA LEU A 211 -12.31 0.19 0.14
C LEU A 211 -13.47 1.05 0.67
N ILE A 212 -13.21 2.32 1.01
CA ILE A 212 -14.25 3.26 1.47
C ILE A 212 -15.27 3.52 0.37
N MET A 213 -14.81 3.80 -0.85
CA MET A 213 -15.67 4.00 -2.01
C MET A 213 -16.49 2.75 -2.32
N TYR A 214 -15.86 1.57 -2.38
CA TYR A 214 -16.58 0.30 -2.55
C TYR A 214 -17.69 0.14 -1.50
N LYS A 215 -17.35 0.40 -0.23
CA LYS A 215 -18.23 0.23 0.91
C LYS A 215 -19.47 1.13 0.81
N LEU A 216 -19.24 2.43 0.64
CA LEU A 216 -20.31 3.43 0.59
C LEU A 216 -21.19 3.26 -0.65
N LEU A 217 -20.60 2.96 -1.82
CA LEU A 217 -21.35 2.73 -3.05
C LEU A 217 -22.23 1.48 -2.95
N THR A 218 -21.67 0.37 -2.47
CA THR A 218 -22.41 -0.89 -2.32
C THR A 218 -23.53 -0.75 -1.28
N ASP A 219 -23.27 -0.10 -0.14
CA ASP A 219 -24.29 0.19 0.87
C ASP A 219 -25.39 1.16 0.37
N ALA A 220 -25.08 2.01 -0.62
CA ALA A 220 -26.04 2.87 -1.31
C ALA A 220 -26.77 2.17 -2.47
N GLY A 221 -26.48 0.89 -2.72
CA GLY A 221 -27.07 0.06 -3.77
C GLY A 221 -26.50 0.31 -5.17
N VAL A 222 -25.34 0.98 -5.28
CA VAL A 222 -24.64 1.18 -6.55
C VAL A 222 -23.63 0.03 -6.74
N PRO A 223 -23.74 -0.78 -7.82
CA PRO A 223 -22.76 -1.85 -8.05
C PRO A 223 -21.36 -1.27 -8.29
N ALA A 224 -20.41 -1.68 -7.47
CA ALA A 224 -19.02 -1.26 -7.53
C ALA A 224 -18.10 -2.46 -7.27
N HIS A 225 -16.86 -2.37 -7.73
CA HIS A 225 -15.80 -3.34 -7.41
C HIS A 225 -14.54 -2.63 -6.94
N TYR A 226 -13.82 -3.27 -6.02
CA TYR A 226 -12.43 -2.93 -5.68
C TYR A 226 -11.52 -3.55 -6.73
N VAL A 227 -10.71 -2.73 -7.38
CA VAL A 227 -9.80 -3.17 -8.44
C VAL A 227 -8.36 -2.81 -8.10
N THR A 228 -7.44 -3.64 -8.58
CA THR A 228 -6.00 -3.46 -8.41
C THR A 228 -5.33 -3.37 -9.77
N GLY A 229 -4.14 -2.78 -9.77
CA GLY A 229 -3.28 -2.70 -10.93
C GLY A 229 -2.03 -1.91 -10.63
N ASN A 230 -1.49 -1.27 -11.65
CA ASN A 230 -0.28 -0.45 -11.56
C ASN A 230 -0.54 0.95 -12.11
N ALA A 231 -0.09 1.98 -11.39
CA ALA A 231 -0.10 3.37 -11.84
C ALA A 231 1.14 4.10 -11.30
N GLY A 232 2.32 3.74 -11.81
CA GLY A 232 3.63 4.14 -11.24
C GLY A 232 4.05 3.32 -10.03
N GLY A 233 3.39 2.19 -9.80
CA GLY A 233 3.51 1.34 -8.61
C GLY A 233 2.19 0.59 -8.34
N PRO A 234 2.17 -0.41 -7.43
CA PRO A 234 0.92 -1.08 -7.05
C PRO A 234 -0.12 -0.06 -6.58
N HIS A 235 -1.30 -0.09 -7.20
CA HIS A 235 -2.36 0.87 -6.94
C HIS A 235 -3.73 0.20 -6.89
N ALA A 236 -4.67 0.85 -6.20
CA ALA A 236 -6.03 0.36 -6.05
C ALA A 236 -7.05 1.49 -6.18
N TRP A 237 -8.14 1.20 -6.89
CA TRP A 237 -9.24 2.12 -7.16
C TRP A 237 -10.54 1.33 -7.34
N ASN A 238 -11.58 1.94 -7.94
CA ASN A 238 -12.85 1.28 -8.17
C ASN A 238 -13.25 1.24 -9.64
N ILE A 239 -14.10 0.26 -9.97
CA ILE A 239 -15.01 0.38 -11.12
C ILE A 239 -16.45 0.44 -10.61
N VAL A 240 -17.27 1.27 -11.26
CA VAL A 240 -18.66 1.52 -10.88
C VAL A 240 -19.57 1.29 -12.08
N LYS A 241 -20.69 0.60 -11.87
CA LYS A 241 -21.64 0.29 -12.94
C LYS A 241 -22.72 1.37 -13.02
N ILE A 242 -22.74 2.12 -14.13
CA ILE A 242 -23.76 3.14 -14.40
C ILE A 242 -24.44 2.81 -15.73
N LYS A 243 -25.78 2.77 -15.74
CA LYS A 243 -26.59 2.43 -16.92
C LYS A 243 -26.09 1.18 -17.68
N GLY A 244 -25.75 0.13 -16.92
CA GLY A 244 -25.35 -1.17 -17.46
C GLY A 244 -23.87 -1.33 -17.83
N LYS A 245 -23.07 -0.25 -17.82
CA LYS A 245 -21.65 -0.27 -18.20
C LYS A 245 -20.75 0.06 -17.01
N TRP A 246 -19.56 -0.54 -16.99
CA TRP A 246 -18.54 -0.29 -15.96
C TRP A 246 -17.64 0.87 -16.37
N TYR A 247 -17.33 1.74 -15.41
CA TYR A 247 -16.44 2.88 -15.56
C TYR A 247 -15.45 2.91 -14.40
N HIS A 248 -14.21 3.34 -14.66
CA HIS A 248 -13.23 3.55 -13.60
C HIS A 248 -13.58 4.79 -12.77
N LEU A 249 -13.28 4.71 -11.48
CA LEU A 249 -13.36 5.79 -10.52
C LEU A 249 -12.17 5.67 -9.58
N ASP A 250 -11.32 6.69 -9.54
CA ASP A 250 -10.19 6.78 -8.61
C ASP A 250 -10.32 8.00 -7.71
N ALA A 251 -10.85 7.79 -6.52
CA ALA A 251 -11.01 8.83 -5.51
C ALA A 251 -9.68 9.28 -4.89
N THR A 252 -8.60 8.50 -5.01
CA THR A 252 -7.28 8.90 -4.54
C THR A 252 -6.65 9.90 -5.50
N TRP A 253 -6.76 9.65 -6.80
CA TRP A 253 -6.20 10.56 -7.79
C TRP A 253 -7.10 11.76 -8.06
N ASP A 254 -8.40 11.67 -7.74
CA ASP A 254 -9.32 12.80 -7.62
C ASP A 254 -9.16 13.60 -6.30
N ASP A 255 -8.21 13.20 -5.44
CA ASP A 255 -7.79 13.92 -4.22
C ASP A 255 -6.32 14.41 -4.28
N PRO A 256 -5.94 15.31 -5.20
CA PRO A 256 -4.62 15.91 -5.16
C PRO A 256 -4.54 16.89 -3.97
N SER A 257 -3.96 16.42 -2.86
CA SER A 257 -3.68 17.19 -1.64
C SER A 257 -4.94 17.78 -0.96
N ASN A 258 -5.92 16.94 -0.63
CA ASN A 258 -7.20 17.31 -0.02
C ASN A 258 -8.09 18.17 -0.94
N THR A 259 -7.97 17.98 -2.25
CA THR A 259 -8.71 18.78 -3.24
C THR A 259 -9.65 17.90 -4.02
N LEU A 260 -10.90 18.32 -4.16
CA LEU A 260 -11.84 17.63 -5.03
C LEU A 260 -11.62 18.00 -6.50
N VAL A 261 -11.17 17.04 -7.31
CA VAL A 261 -11.18 17.12 -8.79
C VAL A 261 -12.00 15.97 -9.41
N TYR A 262 -12.07 15.88 -10.74
CA TYR A 262 -12.86 14.86 -11.47
C TYR A 262 -12.11 14.29 -12.68
N ASP A 263 -10.78 14.27 -12.59
CA ASP A 263 -9.88 13.81 -13.63
C ASP A 263 -9.92 12.28 -13.77
N TYR A 264 -10.36 11.57 -12.75
CA TYR A 264 -10.51 10.10 -12.71
C TYR A 264 -11.92 9.64 -12.36
N PHE A 265 -12.90 10.55 -12.32
CA PHE A 265 -14.29 10.26 -12.05
C PHE A 265 -15.03 9.70 -13.29
N LEU A 266 -15.50 8.45 -13.19
CA LEU A 266 -16.34 7.75 -14.18
C LEU A 266 -15.74 7.72 -15.60
N LYS A 267 -14.46 7.36 -15.69
CA LYS A 267 -13.71 7.28 -16.94
C LYS A 267 -13.86 5.93 -17.64
N GLY A 268 -13.78 5.96 -18.96
CA GLY A 268 -13.66 4.77 -19.79
C GLY A 268 -12.20 4.34 -19.97
N SER A 269 -11.99 3.11 -20.42
CA SER A 269 -10.65 2.52 -20.55
C SER A 269 -9.73 3.30 -21.49
N LYS A 270 -10.23 3.95 -22.56
CA LYS A 270 -9.38 4.72 -23.50
C LYS A 270 -8.68 5.91 -22.84
N THR A 271 -9.31 6.51 -21.82
CA THR A 271 -8.70 7.59 -21.05
C THR A 271 -7.88 7.02 -19.90
N PHE A 272 -8.47 6.08 -19.15
CA PHE A 272 -7.87 5.56 -17.92
C PHE A 272 -6.61 4.73 -18.18
N SER A 273 -6.51 4.02 -19.31
CA SER A 273 -5.35 3.18 -19.63
C SER A 273 -4.10 3.95 -20.08
N LYS A 274 -4.12 5.28 -20.06
CA LYS A 274 -2.96 6.11 -20.41
C LYS A 274 -1.93 6.16 -19.28
N ASP A 275 -2.40 6.07 -18.04
CA ASP A 275 -1.60 6.19 -16.82
C ASP A 275 -1.92 5.08 -15.79
N HIS A 276 -2.97 4.27 -16.02
CA HIS A 276 -3.28 3.10 -15.20
C HIS A 276 -3.30 1.80 -16.00
N ALA A 277 -2.57 0.79 -15.53
CA ALA A 277 -2.66 -0.59 -15.99
C ALA A 277 -3.52 -1.41 -15.04
N THR A 278 -4.78 -1.68 -15.41
CA THR A 278 -5.68 -2.54 -14.62
C THR A 278 -5.24 -4.00 -14.68
N ASP A 279 -5.24 -4.71 -13.55
CA ASP A 279 -4.93 -6.14 -13.55
C ASP A 279 -5.86 -6.93 -14.48
N SER A 280 -5.26 -7.84 -15.24
CA SER A 280 -5.95 -8.60 -16.30
C SER A 280 -7.13 -9.44 -15.79
N TYR A 281 -7.14 -9.79 -14.50
CA TYR A 281 -8.29 -10.42 -13.85
C TYR A 281 -9.57 -9.58 -14.01
N TYR A 282 -9.49 -8.26 -13.79
CA TYR A 282 -10.65 -7.37 -13.84
C TYR A 282 -11.07 -7.06 -15.27
N THR A 283 -10.12 -6.85 -16.19
CA THR A 283 -10.44 -6.53 -17.59
C THR A 283 -11.06 -7.70 -18.34
N ARG A 284 -10.72 -8.95 -17.98
CA ARG A 284 -11.40 -10.15 -18.50
C ARG A 284 -12.79 -10.36 -17.91
N LYS A 285 -13.00 -9.98 -16.65
CA LYS A 285 -14.24 -10.25 -15.91
C LYS A 285 -15.32 -9.18 -16.13
N TYR A 286 -14.93 -7.93 -16.30
CA TYR A 286 -15.84 -6.79 -16.40
C TYR A 286 -15.71 -6.09 -17.74
N LYS A 287 -16.84 -5.91 -18.44
CA LYS A 287 -16.91 -5.14 -19.68
C LYS A 287 -16.88 -3.64 -19.37
N ILE A 288 -15.68 -3.08 -19.25
CA ILE A 288 -15.43 -1.66 -19.00
C ILE A 288 -15.68 -0.87 -20.29
N ALA A 289 -16.41 0.25 -20.17
CA ALA A 289 -16.69 1.12 -21.30
C ALA A 289 -15.39 1.75 -21.84
N SER A 290 -15.27 1.86 -23.17
CA SER A 290 -14.10 2.52 -23.77
C SER A 290 -14.12 4.04 -23.58
N ALA A 291 -15.27 4.67 -23.79
CA ALA A 291 -15.45 6.12 -23.68
C ALA A 291 -15.85 6.56 -22.26
N ASN A 292 -15.49 7.79 -21.90
CA ASN A 292 -15.87 8.41 -20.62
C ASN A 292 -17.38 8.59 -20.51
N LEU A 293 -17.90 8.52 -19.30
CA LEU A 293 -19.29 8.84 -19.03
C LEU A 293 -19.49 10.37 -19.02
N ASN A 294 -20.48 10.87 -19.75
CA ASN A 294 -20.96 12.24 -19.56
C ASN A 294 -21.88 12.31 -18.34
N TRP A 295 -21.27 12.22 -17.16
CA TRP A 295 -21.98 12.16 -15.88
C TRP A 295 -22.76 13.44 -15.56
N LYS A 296 -22.28 14.62 -16.00
CA LYS A 296 -22.98 15.90 -15.85
C LYS A 296 -24.34 15.89 -16.55
N LYS A 297 -24.35 15.45 -17.83
CA LYS A 297 -25.58 15.28 -18.59
C LYS A 297 -26.53 14.29 -17.90
N LEU A 298 -26.00 13.17 -17.41
CA LEU A 298 -26.84 12.17 -16.75
C LEU A 298 -27.48 12.66 -15.44
N ILE A 299 -26.79 13.47 -14.64
CA ILE A 299 -27.36 14.10 -13.44
C ILE A 299 -28.46 15.10 -13.83
N LYS A 300 -28.22 15.90 -14.89
CA LYS A 300 -29.25 16.83 -15.41
C LYS A 300 -30.49 16.07 -15.88
N ASP A 301 -30.30 14.98 -16.62
CA ASP A 301 -31.39 14.15 -17.16
C ASP A 301 -32.16 13.40 -16.05
N SER A 302 -31.52 13.06 -14.93
CA SER A 302 -32.15 12.37 -13.79
C SER A 302 -32.94 13.30 -12.86
N LYS A 303 -32.87 14.63 -13.07
CA LYS A 303 -33.47 15.66 -12.21
C LYS A 303 -32.96 15.66 -10.76
N ASP A 304 -31.81 15.02 -10.52
CA ASP A 304 -31.15 15.04 -9.21
C ASP A 304 -30.65 16.46 -8.92
N LYS A 305 -30.94 16.99 -7.72
CA LYS A 305 -30.48 18.31 -7.27
C LYS A 305 -29.05 18.24 -6.72
N VAL A 306 -28.11 17.76 -7.53
CA VAL A 306 -26.68 17.64 -7.18
C VAL A 306 -25.86 18.63 -8.00
N GLN A 307 -24.98 19.39 -7.33
CA GLN A 307 -24.09 20.32 -8.02
C GLN A 307 -23.10 19.58 -8.92
N THR A 308 -23.04 19.98 -10.18
CA THR A 308 -22.16 19.36 -11.20
C THR A 308 -20.88 20.14 -11.45
N ASP A 309 -20.76 21.34 -10.89
CA ASP A 309 -19.63 22.23 -11.12
C ASP A 309 -18.78 22.38 -9.87
N GLN A 310 -17.47 22.30 -10.07
CA GLN A 310 -16.45 22.54 -9.05
C GLN A 310 -16.37 24.05 -8.77
N THR A 311 -16.31 24.43 -7.49
CA THR A 311 -16.14 25.83 -7.08
C THR A 311 -14.75 26.35 -7.46
N ASP A 312 -14.58 27.66 -7.64
CA ASP A 312 -13.28 28.22 -8.07
C ASP A 312 -12.18 27.97 -7.03
N LYS A 313 -12.52 28.01 -5.74
CA LYS A 313 -11.62 27.61 -4.65
C LYS A 313 -11.15 26.15 -4.77
N GLU A 314 -12.03 25.24 -5.19
CA GLU A 314 -11.66 23.84 -5.43
C GLU A 314 -10.78 23.71 -6.69
N LYS A 315 -10.98 24.55 -7.72
CA LYS A 315 -10.14 24.53 -8.93
C LYS A 315 -8.73 25.04 -8.66
N GLU A 316 -8.58 26.20 -8.01
CA GLU A 316 -7.28 26.79 -7.67
C GLU A 316 -6.40 25.83 -6.85
N LYS A 317 -7.03 25.13 -5.91
CA LYS A 317 -6.37 24.12 -5.09
C LYS A 317 -5.93 22.91 -5.93
N GLY A 318 -6.72 22.54 -6.94
CA GLY A 318 -6.47 21.38 -7.81
C GLY A 318 -5.31 21.63 -8.77
N GLU A 319 -5.25 22.82 -9.36
CA GLU A 319 -4.13 23.26 -10.19
C GLU A 319 -2.82 23.29 -9.40
N SER A 320 -2.86 23.85 -8.18
CA SER A 320 -1.69 23.89 -7.30
C SER A 320 -1.20 22.49 -6.97
N ALA A 321 -2.10 21.55 -6.69
CA ALA A 321 -1.74 20.17 -6.36
C ALA A 321 -1.25 19.34 -7.56
N LYS A 322 -1.80 19.57 -8.77
CA LYS A 322 -1.26 18.99 -10.01
C LYS A 322 0.19 19.41 -10.24
N LEU A 323 0.49 20.69 -10.04
CA LEU A 323 1.85 21.22 -10.19
C LEU A 323 2.81 20.62 -9.13
N ARG A 324 2.37 20.46 -7.88
CA ARG A 324 3.16 19.79 -6.82
C ARG A 324 3.58 18.38 -7.24
N LYS A 325 2.65 17.57 -7.77
CA LYS A 325 2.97 16.21 -8.26
C LYS A 325 4.02 16.21 -9.36
N GLN A 326 3.94 17.14 -10.32
CA GLN A 326 4.93 17.25 -11.39
C GLN A 326 6.32 17.58 -10.84
N VAL A 327 6.41 18.49 -9.87
CA VAL A 327 7.67 18.84 -9.21
C VAL A 327 8.25 17.65 -8.43
N ILE A 328 7.41 16.94 -7.67
CA ILE A 328 7.84 15.74 -6.93
C ILE A 328 8.37 14.66 -7.90
N GLN A 329 7.70 14.46 -9.03
CA GLN A 329 8.14 13.49 -10.03
C GLN A 329 9.51 13.86 -10.59
N LEU A 330 9.69 15.12 -11.03
CA LEU A 330 10.97 15.60 -11.54
C LEU A 330 12.10 15.44 -10.51
N MET A 331 11.81 15.66 -9.23
CA MET A 331 12.79 15.43 -8.16
C MET A 331 13.12 13.95 -7.96
N ASN A 332 12.12 13.07 -8.00
CA ASN A 332 12.35 11.63 -7.88
C ASN A 332 13.17 11.11 -9.07
N ASP A 333 12.87 11.57 -10.28
CA ASP A 333 13.60 11.21 -11.50
C ASP A 333 15.07 11.65 -11.39
N ALA A 334 15.33 12.87 -10.92
CA ALA A 334 16.70 13.35 -10.68
C ALA A 334 17.45 12.53 -9.61
N LEU A 335 16.76 12.09 -8.56
CA LEU A 335 17.34 11.20 -7.53
C LEU A 335 17.59 9.78 -8.07
N ASP A 336 16.74 9.29 -8.97
CA ASP A 336 16.93 8.00 -9.64
C ASP A 336 18.08 8.03 -10.63
N GLU A 337 18.24 9.11 -11.39
CA GLU A 337 19.39 9.33 -12.28
C GLU A 337 20.70 9.35 -11.48
N ALA A 338 20.73 10.08 -10.36
CA ALA A 338 21.89 10.10 -9.46
C ALA A 338 22.24 8.70 -8.90
N LEU A 339 21.23 7.90 -8.53
CA LEU A 339 21.44 6.53 -8.07
C LEU A 339 21.95 5.61 -9.19
N GLN A 340 21.50 5.81 -10.44
CA GLN A 340 21.97 5.03 -11.59
C GLN A 340 23.43 5.33 -11.95
N GLU A 341 23.87 6.58 -11.76
CA GLU A 341 25.28 6.96 -11.95
C GLU A 341 26.22 6.25 -10.96
N GLU A 342 25.72 5.81 -9.80
CA GLU A 342 26.48 5.02 -8.81
C GLU A 342 26.71 3.55 -9.23
N GLY A 343 26.04 3.05 -10.28
CA GLY A 343 26.18 1.68 -10.78
C GLY A 343 25.39 0.65 -9.96
N ASP A 344 26.01 -0.48 -9.59
CA ASP A 344 25.42 -1.51 -8.72
C ASP A 344 25.39 -1.02 -7.25
N ALA A 345 24.60 0.02 -6.98
CA ALA A 345 24.44 0.59 -5.66
C ALA A 345 23.90 -0.46 -4.66
N PRO A 346 24.52 -0.62 -3.48
CA PRO A 346 24.01 -1.54 -2.45
C PRO A 346 22.58 -1.20 -2.04
N GLU A 347 21.77 -2.21 -1.71
CA GLU A 347 20.35 -2.04 -1.35
C GLU A 347 20.11 -1.05 -0.20
N TYR A 348 21.06 -0.90 0.74
CA TYR A 348 20.94 0.11 1.81
C TYR A 348 21.00 1.55 1.27
N VAL A 349 21.75 1.78 0.19
CA VAL A 349 21.82 3.08 -0.50
C VAL A 349 20.47 3.37 -1.15
N VAL A 350 19.89 2.39 -1.85
CA VAL A 350 18.54 2.49 -2.42
C VAL A 350 17.52 2.87 -1.35
N GLN A 351 17.58 2.24 -0.17
CA GLN A 351 16.69 2.55 0.95
C GLN A 351 16.89 3.98 1.51
N MET A 352 18.11 4.50 1.49
CA MET A 352 18.41 5.88 1.89
C MET A 352 17.84 6.89 0.89
N TYR A 353 18.00 6.65 -0.42
CA TYR A 353 17.36 7.45 -1.46
C TYR A 353 15.83 7.43 -1.31
N ASP A 354 15.24 6.29 -0.97
CA ASP A 354 13.82 6.15 -0.67
C ASP A 354 13.35 7.03 0.50
N VAL A 355 14.16 7.13 1.57
CA VAL A 355 13.87 8.02 2.71
C VAL A 355 13.92 9.49 2.26
N CYS A 356 14.89 9.85 1.43
CA CYS A 356 14.99 11.19 0.85
C CYS A 356 13.78 11.53 -0.01
N LYS A 357 13.46 10.71 -1.02
CA LYS A 357 12.30 10.89 -1.91
C LYS A 357 11.00 11.12 -1.13
N LYS A 358 10.74 10.26 -0.13
CA LYS A 358 9.57 10.38 0.75
C LYS A 358 9.57 11.70 1.52
N THR A 359 10.69 12.03 2.17
CA THR A 359 10.77 13.23 3.03
C THR A 359 10.63 14.52 2.21
N TYR A 360 11.32 14.63 1.08
CA TYR A 360 11.24 15.76 0.17
C TYR A 360 9.83 15.92 -0.44
N GLY A 361 9.24 14.81 -0.87
CA GLY A 361 7.87 14.78 -1.40
C GLY A 361 6.86 15.31 -0.39
N PHE A 362 6.90 14.82 0.86
CA PHE A 362 5.93 15.23 1.89
C PHE A 362 6.05 16.70 2.26
N ILE A 363 7.25 17.28 2.21
CA ILE A 363 7.43 18.73 2.45
C ILE A 363 6.77 19.55 1.34
N ILE A 364 6.93 19.13 0.08
CA ILE A 364 6.22 19.76 -1.06
C ILE A 364 4.72 19.57 -0.92
N GLU A 365 4.22 18.45 -0.42
CA GLU A 365 2.78 18.25 -0.26
C GLU A 365 2.19 19.10 0.88
N ASP A 366 2.90 19.21 2.00
CA ASP A 366 2.40 19.85 3.23
C ASP A 366 2.65 21.37 3.31
N MET A 367 3.55 21.95 2.49
CA MET A 367 3.79 23.39 2.49
C MET A 367 2.60 24.17 1.91
N SER A 368 2.33 25.38 2.43
CA SER A 368 1.20 26.22 1.98
C SER A 368 1.32 26.60 0.50
N ASP A 369 0.20 26.90 -0.16
CA ASP A 369 0.22 27.33 -1.58
C ASP A 369 1.06 28.60 -1.78
N LYS A 370 1.07 29.51 -0.79
CA LYS A 370 1.95 30.70 -0.82
C LYS A 370 3.42 30.28 -0.80
N ALA A 371 3.80 29.34 0.06
CA ALA A 371 5.16 28.83 0.14
C ALA A 371 5.56 28.07 -1.12
N PHE A 372 4.69 27.20 -1.64
CA PHE A 372 4.97 26.44 -2.85
C PHE A 372 5.18 27.33 -4.07
N LYS A 373 4.31 28.32 -4.29
CA LYS A 373 4.48 29.28 -5.40
C LYS A 373 5.78 30.08 -5.28
N LYS A 374 6.18 30.47 -4.06
CA LYS A 374 7.43 31.19 -3.83
C LYS A 374 8.64 30.27 -4.00
N PHE A 375 8.57 29.04 -3.51
CA PHE A 375 9.61 28.02 -3.65
C PHE A 375 10.00 27.78 -5.11
N LEU A 376 9.03 27.78 -6.04
CA LEU A 376 9.29 27.63 -7.47
C LEU A 376 10.05 28.80 -8.11
N LEU A 377 10.09 29.96 -7.46
CA LEU A 377 10.59 31.22 -8.01
C LEU A 377 11.72 31.86 -7.18
N ASP A 378 11.97 31.34 -5.97
CA ASP A 378 12.89 31.92 -4.98
C ASP A 378 14.01 30.91 -4.66
N GLU A 379 15.20 31.19 -5.16
CA GLU A 379 16.40 30.35 -5.01
C GLU A 379 16.77 30.12 -3.54
N LYS A 380 16.59 31.11 -2.67
CA LYS A 380 16.89 30.97 -1.24
C LYS A 380 15.90 30.03 -0.55
N MET A 381 14.64 30.05 -0.99
CA MET A 381 13.64 29.11 -0.51
C MET A 381 13.90 27.69 -1.01
N MET A 382 14.31 27.54 -2.27
CA MET A 382 14.75 26.26 -2.85
C MET A 382 15.96 25.68 -2.10
N ASP A 383 17.01 26.48 -1.86
CA ASP A 383 18.18 26.05 -1.09
C ASP A 383 17.80 25.67 0.34
N THR A 384 16.97 26.48 1.00
CA THR A 384 16.48 26.14 2.34
C THR A 384 15.74 24.81 2.35
N TYR A 385 14.92 24.55 1.32
CA TYR A 385 14.20 23.29 1.17
C TYR A 385 15.17 22.12 0.94
N MET A 386 16.14 22.24 0.04
CA MET A 386 17.12 21.20 -0.25
C MET A 386 18.05 20.95 0.93
N SER A 387 18.93 21.91 1.22
CA SER A 387 19.99 21.80 2.22
C SER A 387 19.42 21.57 3.62
N GLY A 388 18.37 22.32 4.00
CA GLY A 388 17.76 22.20 5.32
C GLY A 388 17.03 20.86 5.55
N THR A 389 16.50 20.23 4.50
CA THR A 389 15.89 18.90 4.63
C THR A 389 16.97 17.84 4.82
N LEU A 390 18.05 17.90 4.02
CA LEU A 390 19.17 16.97 4.13
C LEU A 390 19.81 17.02 5.52
N GLU A 391 20.09 18.21 6.05
CA GLU A 391 20.64 18.40 7.40
C GLU A 391 19.80 17.70 8.49
N LEU A 392 18.47 17.75 8.36
CA LEU A 392 17.56 17.13 9.32
C LEU A 392 17.48 15.60 9.13
N ILE A 393 17.52 15.10 7.90
CA ILE A 393 17.62 13.67 7.61
C ILE A 393 18.92 13.12 8.21
N GLU A 394 20.05 13.81 7.98
CA GLU A 394 21.34 13.43 8.55
C GLU A 394 21.29 13.39 10.06
N LYS A 395 20.82 14.48 10.69
CA LYS A 395 20.76 14.60 12.14
C LYS A 395 19.90 13.54 12.81
N TYR A 396 18.71 13.28 12.28
CA TYR A 396 17.71 12.48 12.99
C TYR A 396 17.66 11.02 12.52
N ILE A 397 18.12 10.72 11.30
CA ILE A 397 18.02 9.38 10.73
C ILE A 397 19.42 8.82 10.50
N MET A 398 20.26 9.50 9.71
CA MET A 398 21.54 8.93 9.27
C MET A 398 22.54 8.80 10.40
N ASN A 399 22.83 9.88 11.12
CA ASN A 399 23.85 9.88 12.18
C ASN A 399 23.54 8.87 13.28
N PRO A 400 22.29 8.75 13.80
CA PRO A 400 21.95 7.70 14.75
C PRO A 400 22.11 6.28 14.19
N MET A 401 21.78 6.07 12.91
CA MET A 401 21.95 4.77 12.26
C MET A 401 23.42 4.40 12.12
N VAL A 402 24.26 5.34 11.67
CA VAL A 402 25.72 5.16 11.60
C VAL A 402 26.30 4.87 12.98
N SER A 403 25.90 5.63 14.01
CA SER A 403 26.35 5.37 15.39
C SER A 403 25.95 3.99 15.89
N TYR A 404 24.74 3.52 15.55
CA TYR A 404 24.28 2.20 15.94
C TYR A 404 25.02 1.09 15.19
N MET A 405 25.20 1.20 13.88
CA MET A 405 25.93 0.19 13.10
C MET A 405 27.39 0.03 13.56
N SER A 406 28.00 1.10 14.06
CA SER A 406 29.35 1.09 14.60
C SER A 406 29.44 0.65 16.06
N SER A 407 28.34 0.17 16.67
CA SER A 407 28.28 -0.22 18.08
C SER A 407 28.35 -1.73 18.29
N ASP A 408 28.88 -2.16 19.44
CA ASP A 408 28.88 -3.56 19.86
C ASP A 408 27.45 -4.13 19.99
N ASP A 409 26.47 -3.27 20.28
CA ASP A 409 25.06 -3.64 20.34
C ASP A 409 24.54 -4.14 18.99
N PHE A 410 25.00 -3.56 17.88
CA PHE A 410 24.59 -4.01 16.54
C PHE A 410 25.12 -5.41 16.25
N MET A 411 26.41 -5.65 16.50
CA MET A 411 27.00 -6.99 16.33
C MET A 411 26.34 -8.02 17.24
N THR A 412 26.02 -7.61 18.47
CA THR A 412 25.28 -8.45 19.42
C THR A 412 23.87 -8.78 18.92
N ASP A 413 23.12 -7.80 18.42
CA ASP A 413 21.77 -7.98 17.87
C ASP A 413 21.79 -8.91 16.64
N VAL A 414 22.79 -8.78 15.75
CA VAL A 414 22.98 -9.67 14.60
C VAL A 414 23.21 -11.11 15.05
N TYR A 415 24.18 -11.31 15.96
CA TYR A 415 24.49 -12.64 16.50
C TYR A 415 23.29 -13.27 17.19
N GLN A 416 22.55 -12.51 18.02
CA GLN A 416 21.36 -13.01 18.70
C GLN A 416 20.26 -13.44 17.72
N ARG A 417 20.08 -12.73 16.60
CA ARG A 417 19.12 -13.13 15.56
C ARG A 417 19.53 -14.42 14.87
N MET A 418 20.81 -14.56 14.52
CA MET A 418 21.33 -15.80 13.96
C MET A 418 21.09 -16.95 14.95
N CYS A 419 21.48 -16.78 16.22
CA CYS A 419 21.31 -17.78 17.28
C CYS A 419 19.85 -18.18 17.49
N LYS A 420 18.92 -17.25 17.32
CA LYS A 420 17.48 -17.53 17.42
C LYS A 420 16.98 -18.44 16.30
N ASP A 421 17.52 -18.29 15.09
CA ASP A 421 17.03 -19.01 13.91
C ASP A 421 17.76 -20.35 13.68
N PHE A 422 19.04 -20.44 14.04
CA PHE A 422 19.87 -21.62 13.82
C PHE A 422 20.32 -22.34 15.11
N GLY A 423 20.27 -21.67 16.26
CA GLY A 423 20.82 -22.19 17.51
C GLY A 423 22.35 -22.03 17.59
N GLU A 424 22.86 -21.78 18.80
CA GLU A 424 24.26 -21.45 19.04
C GLU A 424 25.22 -22.58 18.66
N ALA A 425 24.85 -23.84 18.93
CA ALA A 425 25.67 -25.00 18.56
C ALA A 425 25.82 -25.17 17.04
N GLN A 426 24.80 -24.76 16.26
CA GLN A 426 24.87 -24.83 14.80
C GLN A 426 25.76 -23.72 14.24
N ILE A 427 25.69 -22.51 14.81
CA ILE A 427 26.52 -21.37 14.42
C ILE A 427 27.99 -21.62 14.72
N ASN A 428 28.29 -22.13 15.91
CA ASN A 428 29.67 -22.45 16.31
C ASN A 428 30.28 -23.60 15.49
N GLY A 429 29.45 -24.38 14.79
CA GLY A 429 29.87 -25.44 13.88
C GLY A 429 30.03 -25.02 12.42
N MET A 430 29.74 -23.75 12.07
CA MET A 430 29.88 -23.24 10.69
C MET A 430 31.34 -22.96 10.35
N SER A 431 31.66 -23.03 9.05
CA SER A 431 32.93 -22.50 8.57
C SER A 431 32.93 -20.96 8.66
N GLU A 432 34.10 -20.34 8.77
CA GLU A 432 34.26 -18.88 8.84
C GLU A 432 33.58 -18.18 7.65
N LYS A 433 33.74 -18.72 6.44
CA LYS A 433 33.11 -18.20 5.22
C LYS A 433 31.57 -18.28 5.25
N ASP A 434 31.02 -19.37 5.75
CA ASP A 434 29.56 -19.54 5.86
C ASP A 434 28.99 -18.62 6.95
N LEU A 435 29.75 -18.43 8.04
CA LEU A 435 29.39 -17.55 9.13
C LEU A 435 29.39 -16.08 8.70
N GLU A 436 30.41 -15.64 7.95
CA GLU A 436 30.50 -14.29 7.39
C GLU A 436 29.33 -13.98 6.45
N SER A 437 29.05 -14.87 5.49
CA SER A 437 27.93 -14.69 4.54
C SER A 437 26.57 -14.65 5.24
N LEU A 438 26.39 -15.48 6.28
CA LEU A 438 25.18 -15.48 7.10
C LEU A 438 25.07 -14.19 7.93
N ALA A 439 26.17 -13.74 8.54
CA ALA A 439 26.22 -12.52 9.34
C ALA A 439 25.93 -11.29 8.49
N GLU A 440 26.47 -11.20 7.28
CA GLU A 440 26.17 -10.10 6.32
C GLU A 440 24.67 -10.03 6.00
N THR A 441 24.03 -11.17 5.75
CA THR A 441 22.59 -11.23 5.47
C THR A 441 21.77 -10.72 6.65
N TYR A 442 22.10 -11.18 7.86
CA TYR A 442 21.38 -10.78 9.08
C TYR A 442 21.67 -9.32 9.50
N ALA A 443 22.89 -8.84 9.26
CA ALA A 443 23.28 -7.45 9.44
C ALA A 443 22.50 -6.54 8.50
N PHE A 444 22.35 -6.94 7.24
CA PHE A 444 21.55 -6.21 6.26
C PHE A 444 20.06 -6.16 6.62
N ASP A 445 19.48 -7.29 7.03
CA ASP A 445 18.08 -7.37 7.47
C ASP A 445 17.84 -6.50 8.72
N LEU A 446 18.75 -6.55 9.69
CA LEU A 446 18.69 -5.75 10.91
C LEU A 446 18.83 -4.25 10.60
N PHE A 447 19.78 -3.88 9.74
CA PHE A 447 19.95 -2.52 9.27
C PHE A 447 18.66 -2.00 8.62
N THR A 448 18.10 -2.75 7.67
CA THR A 448 16.87 -2.39 6.95
C THR A 448 15.72 -2.14 7.93
N GLU A 449 15.55 -3.03 8.92
CA GLU A 449 14.52 -2.89 9.94
C GLU A 449 14.71 -1.65 10.83
N LYS A 450 15.95 -1.39 11.24
CA LYS A 450 16.30 -0.28 12.14
C LYS A 450 16.22 1.06 11.41
N LEU A 451 16.70 1.13 10.16
CA LEU A 451 16.55 2.28 9.28
C LEU A 451 15.07 2.59 9.04
N TYR A 452 14.26 1.57 8.74
CA TYR A 452 12.82 1.73 8.60
C TYR A 452 12.17 2.26 9.89
N THR A 453 12.57 1.73 11.06
CA THR A 453 12.04 2.16 12.35
C THR A 453 12.43 3.61 12.68
N GLN A 454 13.68 3.97 12.43
CA GLN A 454 14.22 5.31 12.67
C GLN A 454 13.60 6.34 11.73
N SER A 455 13.55 6.06 10.42
CA SER A 455 12.87 6.92 9.44
C SER A 455 11.40 7.10 9.79
N LYS A 456 10.67 6.01 10.09
CA LYS A 456 9.27 6.06 10.56
C LYS A 456 9.07 6.96 11.77
N LYS A 457 10.04 7.03 12.69
CA LYS A 457 9.98 7.85 13.90
C LYS A 457 10.21 9.33 13.60
N TYR A 458 11.12 9.67 12.68
CA TYR A 458 11.58 11.05 12.51
C TYR A 458 11.11 11.76 11.22
N THR A 459 10.69 11.05 10.16
CA THR A 459 10.24 11.69 8.90
C THR A 459 9.15 12.75 9.17
N ASN A 460 8.12 12.44 9.96
CA ASN A 460 7.06 13.42 10.28
C ASN A 460 7.57 14.64 11.04
N THR A 461 8.58 14.47 11.89
CA THR A 461 9.20 15.57 12.64
C THR A 461 10.00 16.47 11.69
N ILE A 462 10.76 15.88 10.77
CA ILE A 462 11.52 16.60 9.75
C ILE A 462 10.57 17.39 8.86
N VAL A 463 9.54 16.73 8.30
CA VAL A 463 8.52 17.35 7.44
C VAL A 463 7.88 18.55 8.14
N LYS A 464 7.36 18.37 9.36
CA LYS A 464 6.73 19.47 10.11
C LYS A 464 7.67 20.65 10.36
N THR A 465 8.94 20.36 10.66
CA THR A 465 9.96 21.38 10.90
C THR A 465 10.20 22.20 9.64
N MET A 466 10.39 21.52 8.50
CA MET A 466 10.63 22.17 7.22
C MET A 466 9.42 22.93 6.69
N VAL A 467 8.24 22.33 6.75
CA VAL A 467 6.97 22.97 6.36
C VAL A 467 6.75 24.25 7.17
N LYS A 468 6.99 24.23 8.49
CA LYS A 468 6.90 25.42 9.33
C LYS A 468 7.90 26.50 8.90
N LYS A 469 9.15 26.14 8.63
CA LYS A 469 10.21 27.05 8.19
C LYS A 469 9.87 27.71 6.85
N LEU A 470 9.52 26.92 5.85
CA LEU A 470 9.19 27.38 4.50
C LEU A 470 7.91 28.25 4.49
N ASN A 471 6.89 27.85 5.25
CA ASN A 471 5.68 28.68 5.41
C ASN A 471 5.97 30.00 6.10
N SER A 472 6.92 30.05 7.03
CA SER A 472 7.34 31.31 7.68
C SER A 472 8.11 32.21 6.73
N MET A 473 8.96 31.66 5.87
CA MET A 473 9.70 32.43 4.85
C MET A 473 8.80 32.96 3.72
N ALA A 474 7.65 32.30 3.51
CA ALA A 474 6.66 32.69 2.54
C ALA A 474 5.76 33.83 3.03
N LYS A 475 5.56 33.95 4.35
CA LYS A 475 4.87 35.08 4.96
C LYS A 475 5.65 36.35 4.70
#